data_AF-A0A820P4K9-F1
#
_entry.id   AF-A0A820P4K9-F1
#
_cell.length_a   1.000
_cell.length_b   1.000
_cell.length_c   1.000
_cell.angle_alpha   90.00
_cell.angle_beta   90.00
_cell.angle_gamma   90.00
#
_symmetry.space_group_name_H-M   'P 1'
#
loop_
_entity.id
_entity.type
_entity.pdbx_description
1 polymer ?
#
loop_
_entity_poly.entity_id
_entity_poly.type
_entity_poly.pdbx_seq_one_letter_code
_entity_poly.pdbx_strand_id
1 'polypeptide(L)'
;NLAEKVGAKWIFGGGILIAGILTLLTPLAARTDYRLLFAIRFITGVVSSPGFPSAAALWGKWIPASERSTIPPASQTGANFGIILSTPLISYMIEDNFLGGWPSAFYVF
;
A
#
# COMPACT_ATOMS: atom_id res chain seq x y z
N ASN A 1 13.06 2.81 24.58
CA ASN A 1 12.46 3.73 23.57
C ASN A 1 11.05 3.33 23.17
N LEU A 2 10.05 3.87 23.89
CA LEU A 2 8.64 3.77 23.49
C LEU A 2 8.39 4.49 22.16
N ALA A 3 9.10 5.60 21.89
CA ALA A 3 9.00 6.39 20.67
C ALA A 3 9.30 5.59 19.38
N GLU A 4 10.27 4.67 19.39
CA GLU A 4 10.55 3.82 18.22
C GLU A 4 9.52 2.69 18.03
N LYS A 5 8.97 2.13 19.12
CA LYS A 5 7.98 1.05 19.05
C LYS A 5 6.58 1.56 18.72
N VAL A 6 6.23 2.72 19.27
CA VAL A 6 4.96 3.41 19.06
C VAL A 6 4.99 4.16 17.74
N GLY A 7 6.10 4.80 17.37
CA GLY A 7 6.26 5.50 16.10
C GLY A 7 6.08 4.57 14.89
N ALA A 8 6.80 3.44 14.83
CA ALA A 8 6.77 2.57 13.65
C ALA A 8 5.38 1.98 13.37
N LYS A 9 4.61 1.58 14.40
CA LYS A 9 3.25 1.04 14.20
C LYS A 9 2.27 2.11 13.70
N TRP A 10 2.36 3.34 14.20
CA TRP A 10 1.46 4.43 13.83
C TRP A 10 1.84 5.04 12.50
N ILE A 11 3.14 5.11 12.18
CA ILE A 11 3.63 5.54 10.87
C ILE A 11 3.21 4.52 9.80
N PHE A 12 3.36 3.22 10.08
CA PHE A 12 2.97 2.17 9.14
C PHE A 12 1.44 2.13 8.95
N GLY A 13 0.67 2.02 10.03
CA GLY A 13 -0.80 1.95 9.96
C GLY A 13 -1.44 3.26 9.49
N GLY A 14 -1.02 4.40 10.03
CA GLY A 14 -1.51 5.71 9.63
C GLY A 14 -1.13 6.05 8.18
N GLY A 15 0.08 5.69 7.76
CA GLY A 15 0.52 5.85 6.37
C GLY A 15 -0.32 5.02 5.40
N ILE A 16 -0.62 3.76 5.74
CA ILE A 16 -1.50 2.90 4.94
C ILE A 16 -2.92 3.48 4.87
N LEU A 17 -3.48 3.95 5.98
CA LEU A 17 -4.83 4.54 5.99
C LEU A 17 -4.91 5.79 5.12
N ILE A 18 -3.95 6.71 5.25
CA ILE A 18 -3.89 7.93 4.44
C ILE A 18 -3.69 7.56 2.96
N ALA A 19 -2.78 6.63 2.66
CA ALA A 19 -2.57 6.14 1.30
C ALA A 19 -3.85 5.54 0.71
N GLY A 20 -4.59 4.73 1.47
CA GLY A 20 -5.87 4.14 1.06
C GLY A 20 -6.93 5.20 0.76
N ILE A 21 -7.10 6.21 1.62
CA ILE A 21 -8.02 7.33 1.36
C ILE A 21 -7.64 8.07 0.08
N LEU A 22 -6.35 8.36 -0.12
CA LEU A 22 -5.87 9.03 -1.33
C LEU A 22 -6.06 8.18 -2.60
N THR A 23 -5.90 6.85 -2.50
CA THR A 23 -6.20 5.90 -3.58
C THR A 23 -7.69 5.94 -3.95
N LEU A 24 -8.60 5.96 -2.98
CA LEU A 24 -10.04 6.09 -3.24
C LEU A 24 -10.42 7.42 -3.92
N LEU A 25 -9.72 8.51 -3.60
CA LEU A 25 -9.96 9.84 -4.18
C LEU A 25 -9.38 10.01 -5.59
N THR A 26 -8.52 9.09 -6.02
CA THR A 26 -7.81 9.15 -7.30
C THR A 26 -8.71 9.19 -8.52
N PRO A 27 -9.69 8.27 -8.69
CA PRO A 27 -10.55 8.30 -9.86
C PRO A 27 -11.36 9.60 -9.95
N LEU A 28 -11.74 10.19 -8.81
CA LEU A 28 -12.42 11.49 -8.78
C LEU A 28 -11.47 12.62 -9.24
N ALA A 29 -10.24 12.63 -8.74
CA ALA A 29 -9.24 13.61 -9.13
C ALA A 29 -8.85 13.52 -10.61
N ALA A 30 -8.69 12.30 -11.14
CA ALA A 30 -8.38 12.06 -12.54
C ALA A 30 -9.45 12.59 -13.50
N ARG A 31 -10.72 12.60 -13.08
CA ARG A 31 -11.83 13.17 -13.85
C ARG A 31 -11.92 14.70 -13.75
N THR A 32 -11.28 15.30 -12.75
CA THR A 32 -11.40 16.74 -12.47
C THR A 32 -10.24 17.53 -13.06
N ASP A 33 -9.00 17.19 -12.68
CA ASP A 33 -7.79 17.91 -13.13
C ASP A 33 -6.55 17.02 -12.97
N TYR A 34 -5.68 17.01 -13.99
CA TYR A 34 -4.41 16.28 -13.97
C TYR A 34 -3.45 16.77 -12.86
N ARG A 35 -3.51 18.05 -12.49
CA ARG A 35 -2.69 18.64 -11.42
C ARG A 35 -3.08 18.09 -10.07
N LEU A 36 -4.38 17.92 -9.83
CA LEU A 36 -4.91 17.32 -8.60
C LEU A 36 -4.51 15.83 -8.51
N LEU A 37 -4.61 15.11 -9.63
CA LEU A 37 -4.13 13.73 -9.72
C LEU A 37 -2.64 13.62 -9.38
N PHE A 38 -1.82 14.51 -9.94
CA PHE A 38 -0.38 14.56 -9.66
C PHE A 38 -0.11 14.83 -8.17
N ALA A 39 -0.80 15.81 -7.57
CA ALA A 39 -0.65 16.12 -6.15
C ALA A 39 -1.01 14.93 -5.26
N ILE A 40 -2.13 14.27 -5.51
CA ILE A 40 -2.55 13.08 -4.76
C ILE A 40 -1.52 11.96 -4.89
N ARG A 41 -1.04 11.69 -6.11
CA ARG A 41 0.00 10.68 -6.36
C ARG A 41 1.30 10.97 -5.64
N PHE A 42 1.73 12.22 -5.66
CA PHE A 42 2.92 12.66 -4.96
C PHE A 42 2.80 12.44 -3.45
N ILE A 43 1.68 12.85 -2.86
CA ILE A 43 1.43 12.68 -1.42
C ILE A 43 1.35 11.18 -1.06
N THR A 44 0.65 10.36 -1.84
CA THR A 44 0.61 8.90 -1.61
C THR A 44 2.00 8.29 -1.62
N GLY A 45 2.88 8.71 -2.54
CA GLY A 45 4.26 8.24 -2.59
C GLY A 45 5.07 8.66 -1.35
N VAL A 46 4.95 9.91 -0.93
CA VAL A 46 5.63 10.42 0.27
C VAL A 46 5.19 9.66 1.52
N VAL A 47 3.88 9.44 1.67
CA VAL A 47 3.30 8.77 2.84
C VAL A 47 3.60 7.27 2.89
N SER A 48 3.73 6.60 1.73
CA SER A 48 4.05 5.17 1.65
C SER A 48 5.56 4.87 1.72
N SER A 49 6.42 5.86 1.46
CA SER A 49 7.88 5.71 1.50
C SER A 49 8.47 5.11 2.80
N PRO A 50 8.00 5.42 4.03
CA PRO A 50 8.57 4.86 5.24
C PRO A 50 8.05 3.44 5.53
N GLY A 51 7.22 2.85 4.68
CA GLY A 51 6.61 1.53 4.90
C GLY A 51 7.65 0.43 5.13
N PHE A 52 8.56 0.24 4.17
CA PHE A 52 9.59 -0.79 4.25
C PHE A 52 10.56 -0.65 5.45
N PRO A 53 11.17 0.53 5.72
CA PRO A 53 12.05 0.68 6.88
C PRO A 53 11.29 0.54 8.21
N SER A 54 10.02 0.94 8.28
CA SER A 54 9.19 0.75 9.47
C SER A 54 8.91 -0.74 9.72
N ALA A 55 8.59 -1.50 8.66
CA ALA A 55 8.41 -2.94 8.74
C ALA A 55 9.70 -3.66 9.17
N ALA A 56 10.85 -3.30 8.59
CA ALA A 56 12.15 -3.85 8.97
C ALA A 56 12.50 -3.59 10.45
N ALA A 57 12.20 -2.39 10.96
CA ALA A 57 12.38 -2.05 12.37
C ALA A 57 11.45 -2.85 13.30
N LEU A 58 10.21 -3.13 12.87
CA LEU A 58 9.26 -3.98 13.56
C LEU A 58 9.73 -5.43 13.61
N TRP A 59 10.09 -6.00 12.47
CA TRP A 59 10.66 -7.34 12.34
C TRP A 59 11.87 -7.55 13.24
N GLY A 60 12.77 -6.56 13.29
CA GLY A 60 13.95 -6.64 14.15
C GLY A 60 13.68 -6.67 15.66
N LYS A 61 12.48 -6.29 16.09
CA LYS A 61 12.07 -6.29 17.51
C LYS A 61 11.14 -7.45 17.88
N TRP A 62 10.40 -7.97 16.90
CA TRP A 62 9.36 -8.98 17.12
C TRP A 62 9.79 -10.39 16.72
N ILE A 63 10.70 -10.53 15.76
CA ILE A 63 11.11 -11.84 15.25
C ILE A 63 12.27 -12.38 16.10
N PRO A 64 12.17 -13.61 16.65
CA PRO A 64 13.27 -14.28 17.34
C PRO A 64 14.51 -14.42 16.44
N ALA A 65 15.70 -14.42 17.04
CA ALA A 65 16.96 -14.45 16.27
C ALA A 65 17.08 -15.68 15.34
N SER A 66 16.47 -16.81 15.72
CA SER A 66 16.43 -18.05 14.93
C SER A 66 15.62 -17.95 13.63
N GLU A 67 14.63 -17.06 13.57
CA GLU A 67 13.67 -16.98 12.45
C GLU A 67 13.84 -15.72 11.59
N ARG A 68 14.80 -14.87 11.96
CA ARG A 68 15.03 -13.55 11.36
C ARG A 68 15.41 -13.59 9.88
N SER A 69 15.96 -14.72 9.42
CA SER A 69 16.26 -14.96 8.00
C SER A 69 15.07 -15.49 7.19
N THR A 70 14.03 -16.02 7.84
CA THR A 70 12.95 -16.77 7.16
C THR A 70 11.65 -15.97 7.07
N ILE A 71 11.27 -15.27 8.15
CA ILE A 71 9.99 -14.56 8.21
C ILE A 71 9.91 -13.34 7.27
N PRO A 72 10.94 -12.47 7.16
CA PRO A 72 10.88 -11.33 6.24
C PRO A 72 10.73 -11.74 4.77
N PRO A 73 11.51 -12.71 4.23
CA PRO A 73 11.30 -13.20 2.88
C PRO A 73 9.93 -13.86 2.69
N ALA A 74 9.45 -14.64 3.66
CA ALA A 74 8.12 -15.26 3.60
C ALA A 74 7.00 -14.20 3.50
N SER A 75 7.12 -13.10 4.26
CA SER A 75 6.18 -11.98 4.19
C SER A 75 6.20 -11.31 2.81
N GLN A 76 7.39 -11.13 2.23
CA GLN A 76 7.56 -10.55 0.89
C GLN A 76 6.97 -11.45 -0.21
N THR A 77 7.10 -12.77 -0.08
CA THR A 77 6.45 -13.73 -0.98
C THR A 77 4.93 -13.60 -0.93
N GLY A 78 4.34 -13.40 0.25
CA GLY A 78 2.90 -13.13 0.39
C GLY A 78 2.47 -11.87 -0.37
N ALA A 79 3.25 -10.79 -0.29
CA ALA A 79 2.98 -9.56 -1.05
C ALA A 79 3.06 -9.79 -2.57
N ASN A 80 4.08 -10.51 -3.03
CA ASN A 80 4.23 -10.86 -4.45
C ASN A 80 3.09 -11.74 -4.95
N PHE A 81 2.64 -12.71 -4.14
CA PHE A 81 1.49 -13.54 -4.44
C PHE A 81 0.21 -12.71 -4.58
N GLY A 82 0.01 -11.73 -3.69
CA GLY A 82 -1.08 -10.76 -3.80
C GLY A 82 -1.05 -9.97 -5.11
N ILE A 83 0.13 -9.54 -5.56
CA ILE A 83 0.29 -8.84 -6.87
C ILE A 83 -0.07 -9.77 -8.03
N ILE A 84 0.40 -11.02 -8.00
CA ILE A 84 0.12 -12.02 -9.04
C ILE A 84 -1.38 -12.29 -9.17
N LEU A 85 -2.12 -12.32 -8.06
CA LEU A 85 -3.56 -12.53 -8.09
C LEU A 85 -4.34 -11.25 -8.45
N SER A 86 -3.96 -10.10 -7.89
CA SER A 86 -4.68 -8.84 -8.11
C SER A 86 -4.56 -8.34 -9.54
N THR A 87 -3.39 -8.47 -10.17
CA THR A 87 -3.15 -7.96 -11.53
C THR A 87 -4.15 -8.50 -12.57
N PRO A 88 -4.34 -9.82 -12.74
CA PRO A 88 -5.33 -10.34 -13.69
C PRO A 88 -6.77 -9.99 -13.30
N LEU A 89 -7.09 -9.90 -12.00
CA LEU A 89 -8.41 -9.47 -11.54
C LEU A 89 -8.69 -8.02 -11.94
N ILE A 90 -7.71 -7.13 -11.75
CA ILE A 90 -7.79 -5.73 -12.19
C ILE A 90 -7.98 -5.66 -13.71
N SER A 91 -7.20 -6.42 -14.48
CA SER A 91 -7.35 -6.46 -15.95
C SER A 91 -8.76 -6.89 -16.38
N TYR A 92 -9.30 -7.94 -15.76
CA TYR A 92 -10.66 -8.40 -16.04
C TYR A 92 -11.72 -7.35 -15.69
N MET A 93 -11.60 -6.68 -14.54
CA MET A 93 -12.54 -5.62 -14.12
C MET A 93 -12.53 -4.41 -15.05
N ILE A 94 -11.38 -4.10 -15.65
CA ILE A 94 -11.25 -3.03 -16.64
C ILE A 94 -12.01 -3.40 -17.93
N GLU A 95 -11.84 -4.62 -18.42
CA GLU A 95 -12.47 -5.11 -19.65
C GLU A 95 -14.01 -5.19 -19.54
N ASP A 96 -14.53 -5.69 -18.42
CA ASP A 96 -15.96 -5.83 -18.17
C ASP A 96 -16.67 -4.48 -17.89
N ASN A 97 -15.92 -3.36 -17.88
CA ASN A 97 -16.41 -2.04 -17.47
C ASN A 97 -17.06 -2.01 -16.07
N PHE A 98 -16.69 -2.95 -15.21
CA PHE A 98 -17.20 -3.03 -13.84
C PHE A 98 -16.92 -1.69 -13.12
N LEU A 99 -17.94 -1.09 -12.49
CA LEU A 99 -17.88 0.23 -11.83
C LEU A 99 -17.22 1.37 -12.67
N GLY A 100 -17.38 1.33 -13.99
CA GLY A 100 -16.85 2.35 -14.90
C GLY A 100 -15.44 2.04 -15.43
N GLY A 101 -15.01 0.78 -15.41
CA GLY A 101 -13.77 0.29 -15.98
C GLY A 101 -12.59 0.48 -15.02
N TRP A 102 -11.57 1.21 -15.45
CA TRP A 102 -10.34 1.44 -14.68
C TRP A 102 -10.48 2.02 -13.26
N PRO A 103 -11.49 2.85 -12.92
CA PRO A 103 -11.69 3.33 -11.55
C PRO A 103 -11.97 2.22 -10.54
N SER A 104 -12.54 1.09 -10.99
CA SER A 104 -12.91 -0.02 -10.12
C SER A 104 -11.73 -0.65 -9.39
N ALA A 105 -10.56 -0.66 -10.03
CA ALA A 105 -9.32 -1.15 -9.44
C ALA A 105 -8.96 -0.37 -8.16
N PHE A 106 -9.20 0.95 -8.14
CA PHE A 106 -8.88 1.82 -7.00
C PHE A 106 -9.88 1.72 -5.84
N TYR A 107 -11.06 1.13 -6.09
CA TYR A 107 -12.10 0.95 -5.07
C TYR A 107 -12.03 -0.44 -4.41
N VAL A 108 -11.55 -1.45 -5.15
CA VAL A 108 -11.50 -2.85 -4.69
C VAL A 108 -10.12 -3.23 -4.16
N PHE A 109 -9.04 -2.65 -4.69
CA PHE A 109 -7.65 -2.93 -4.32
C PHE A 109 -6.95 -1.67 -3.78
#